data_AF-A0A0F8XIZ7-F1
#
_entry.id   AF-A0A0F8XIZ7-F1
#
_cell.length_a   1.000
_cell.length_b   1.000
_cell.length_c   1.000
_cell.angle_alpha   90.00
_cell.angle_beta   90.00
_cell.angle_gamma   90.00
#
_symmetry.space_group_name_H-M   'P 1'
#
loop_
_entity.id
_entity.type
_entity.pdbx_description
1 polymer ?
#
loop_
_entity_poly.entity_id
_entity_poly.type
_entity_poly.pdbx_seq_one_letter_code
_entity_poly.pdbx_strand_id
1 'polypeptide(L)'
;MEFSYLEMEELKENGFKIYNAIFDNKKSIEIDEIEYPIKKFSSGIRYVDLFGYRFIEQNRNKKSEWGKKAREGQKIMWIIKGRKYMVRIIDGEYTDLINI
;
A
#
# COMPACT_ATOMS: atom_id res chain seq x y z
N MET A 1 -21.78 -5.80 10.78
CA MET A 1 -21.81 -5.31 9.37
C MET A 1 -21.34 -3.87 9.29
N GLU A 2 -21.88 -2.93 10.08
CA GLU A 2 -21.41 -1.53 10.06
C GLU A 2 -19.92 -1.35 10.41
N PHE A 3 -19.43 -2.07 11.42
CA PHE A 3 -18.02 -2.06 11.81
C PHE A 3 -17.06 -2.48 10.67
N SER A 4 -17.46 -3.45 9.84
CA SER A 4 -16.63 -3.89 8.70
C SER A 4 -16.65 -2.88 7.55
N TYR A 5 -17.71 -2.08 7.39
CA TYR A 5 -17.73 -1.02 6.39
C TYR A 5 -16.80 0.12 6.78
N LEU A 6 -16.87 0.56 8.04
CA LEU A 6 -15.98 1.59 8.60
C LEU A 6 -14.50 1.17 8.48
N GLU A 7 -14.16 -0.08 8.86
CA GLU A 7 -12.79 -0.59 8.71
C GLU A 7 -12.31 -0.53 7.25
N MET A 8 -13.17 -0.84 6.28
CA MET A 8 -12.80 -0.82 4.86
C MET A 8 -12.69 0.59 4.29
N GLU A 9 -13.49 1.53 4.77
CA GLU A 9 -13.41 2.95 4.39
C GLU A 9 -12.13 3.59 4.95
N GLU A 10 -11.82 3.37 6.22
CA GLU A 10 -10.54 3.79 6.82
C GLU A 10 -9.34 3.15 6.10
N LEU A 11 -9.42 1.87 5.75
CA LEU A 11 -8.37 1.18 5.00
C LEU A 11 -8.13 1.82 3.63
N LYS A 12 -9.21 2.27 2.97
CA LYS A 12 -9.15 2.95 1.67
C LYS A 12 -8.54 4.34 1.80
N GLU A 13 -8.98 5.13 2.77
CA GLU A 13 -8.43 6.47 3.02
C GLU A 13 -6.94 6.42 3.38
N ASN A 14 -6.58 5.56 4.33
CA ASN A 14 -5.19 5.34 4.71
C ASN A 14 -4.37 4.76 3.55
N GLY A 15 -4.98 3.88 2.75
CA GLY A 15 -4.44 3.39 1.50
C GLY A 15 -3.99 4.51 0.56
N PHE A 16 -4.85 5.51 0.31
CA PHE A 16 -4.49 6.64 -0.55
C PHE A 16 -3.45 7.57 0.08
N LYS A 17 -3.56 7.89 1.37
CA LYS A 17 -2.57 8.72 2.08
C LYS A 17 -1.17 8.10 1.97
N ILE A 18 -1.05 6.81 2.27
CA ILE A 18 0.23 6.09 2.24
C ILE A 18 0.72 5.90 0.81
N TYR A 19 -0.16 5.58 -0.13
CA TYR A 19 0.18 5.47 -1.56
C TYR A 19 0.86 6.74 -2.06
N ASN A 20 0.24 7.90 -1.84
CA ASN A 20 0.78 9.19 -2.25
C ASN A 20 2.12 9.46 -1.56
N ALA A 21 2.19 9.26 -0.24
CA ALA A 21 3.42 9.49 0.52
C ALA A 21 4.60 8.62 0.04
N ILE A 22 4.35 7.34 -0.26
CA ILE A 22 5.35 6.44 -0.85
C ILE A 22 5.77 6.98 -2.21
N PHE A 23 4.84 7.22 -3.14
CA PHE A 23 5.21 7.60 -4.51
C PHE A 23 5.70 9.04 -4.68
N ASP A 24 5.47 9.91 -3.69
CA ASP A 24 6.08 11.25 -3.57
C ASP A 24 7.45 11.21 -2.88
N ASN A 25 7.93 10.02 -2.51
CA ASN A 25 9.23 9.80 -1.87
C ASN A 25 9.38 10.54 -0.52
N LYS A 26 8.29 10.64 0.24
CA LYS A 26 8.32 11.13 1.62
C LYS A 26 9.11 10.17 2.53
N LYS A 27 9.56 10.70 3.67
CA LYS A 27 10.24 9.90 4.72
C LYS A 27 9.26 9.35 5.76
N SER A 28 8.11 9.99 5.89
CA SER A 28 7.07 9.69 6.87
C SER A 28 5.71 10.16 6.36
N ILE A 29 4.66 9.75 7.05
CA ILE A 29 3.27 10.15 6.81
C ILE A 29 2.56 10.32 8.16
N GLU A 30 1.75 11.36 8.29
CA GLU A 30 0.91 11.59 9.46
C GLU A 30 -0.47 10.93 9.24
N ILE A 31 -0.90 10.12 10.20
CA ILE A 31 -2.21 9.47 10.23
C ILE A 31 -2.72 9.60 11.66
N ASP A 32 -3.92 10.17 11.82
CA ASP A 32 -4.55 10.42 13.11
C ASP A 32 -3.63 11.14 14.10
N GLU A 33 -2.98 12.21 13.63
CA GLU A 33 -2.01 13.05 14.38
C GLU A 33 -0.74 12.29 14.83
N ILE A 34 -0.53 11.07 14.35
CA ILE A 34 0.65 10.24 14.64
C ILE A 34 1.52 10.13 13.38
N GLU A 35 2.81 10.41 13.53
CA GLU A 35 3.78 10.26 12.44
C GLU A 35 4.27 8.81 12.33
N TYR A 36 4.10 8.22 11.15
CA TYR A 36 4.57 6.87 10.81
C TYR A 36 5.73 6.93 9.81
N PRO A 37 6.85 6.24 10.06
CA PRO A 37 7.98 6.24 9.14
C PRO A 37 7.71 5.38 7.90
N ILE A 38 8.12 5.87 6.72
CA ILE A 38 8.20 5.07 5.50
C ILE A 38 9.51 4.30 5.53
N LYS A 39 9.42 3.01 5.84
CA LYS A 39 10.56 2.11 5.93
C LYS A 39 10.99 1.65 4.54
N LYS A 40 12.24 1.20 4.43
CA LYS A 40 12.79 0.60 3.20
C LYS A 40 13.44 -0.73 3.52
N PHE A 41 13.19 -1.72 2.67
CA PHE A 41 14.02 -2.93 2.64
C PHE A 41 15.38 -2.61 2.00
N SER A 42 16.37 -3.50 2.17
CA SER A 42 17.68 -3.38 1.52
C SER A 42 17.59 -3.36 -0.01
N SER A 43 16.51 -3.92 -0.57
CA SER A 43 16.16 -3.86 -1.99
C SER A 43 15.64 -2.49 -2.45
N GLY A 44 15.47 -1.53 -1.55
CA GLY A 44 14.93 -0.20 -1.82
C GLY A 44 13.40 -0.11 -1.77
N ILE A 45 12.70 -1.23 -1.64
CA ILE A 45 11.22 -1.28 -1.59
C ILE A 45 10.72 -0.58 -0.33
N ARG A 46 9.82 0.39 -0.52
CA ARG A 46 9.18 1.16 0.54
C ARG A 46 7.94 0.49 1.09
N TYR A 47 7.74 0.63 2.40
CA TYR A 47 6.54 0.16 3.07
C TYR A 47 6.22 0.95 4.35
N VAL A 48 4.96 0.87 4.77
CA VAL A 48 4.45 1.35 6.07
C VAL A 48 3.69 0.21 6.72
N ASP A 49 3.89 0.01 8.03
CA ASP A 49 3.08 -0.90 8.84
C ASP A 49 2.12 -0.05 9.68
N LEU A 50 0.82 -0.30 9.57
CA LEU A 50 -0.24 0.45 10.26
C LEU A 50 -1.41 -0.49 10.61
N PHE A 51 -1.84 -0.49 11.88
CA PHE A 51 -2.99 -1.26 12.39
C PHE A 51 -3.04 -2.75 11.94
N GLY A 52 -1.88 -3.42 11.89
CA GLY A 52 -1.78 -4.83 11.48
C GLY A 52 -1.77 -5.06 9.96
N TYR A 53 -1.82 -4.00 9.17
CA TYR A 53 -1.65 -4.01 7.72
C TYR A 53 -0.25 -3.54 7.33
N ARG A 54 0.25 -4.08 6.22
CA ARG A 54 1.45 -3.61 5.53
C ARG A 54 1.08 -3.03 4.18
N PHE A 55 1.41 -1.77 3.99
CA PHE A 55 1.28 -1.02 2.74
C PHE A 55 2.65 -1.03 2.07
N ILE A 56 2.80 -1.66 0.91
CA ILE A 56 4.10 -1.93 0.30
C ILE A 56 4.08 -1.70 -1.20
N GLU A 57 5.07 -0.98 -1.73
CA GLU A 57 5.17 -0.79 -3.19
C GLU A 57 5.63 -2.07 -3.89
N GLN A 58 5.20 -2.23 -5.15
CA GLN A 58 5.57 -3.39 -5.95
C GLN A 58 7.08 -3.40 -6.21
N ASN A 59 7.71 -4.53 -5.89
CA ASN A 59 9.10 -4.77 -6.27
C ASN A 59 9.22 -4.85 -7.80
N ARG A 60 9.82 -3.82 -8.42
CA ARG A 60 10.13 -3.79 -9.86
C ARG A 60 11.09 -4.89 -10.30
N ASN A 61 11.86 -5.51 -9.40
CA ASN A 61 12.79 -6.59 -9.75
C ASN A 61 12.13 -7.97 -9.73
N LYS A 62 10.86 -8.08 -9.32
CA LYS A 62 10.16 -9.36 -9.31
C LYS A 62 9.91 -9.84 -10.74
N LYS A 63 10.18 -11.12 -11.00
CA LYS A 63 9.83 -11.81 -12.25
C LYS A 63 8.33 -12.15 -12.27
N SER A 64 7.49 -11.13 -12.28
CA SER A 64 6.03 -11.22 -12.36
C SER A 64 5.48 -10.16 -13.30
N GLU A 65 4.22 -10.32 -13.72
CA GLU A 65 3.50 -9.30 -14.51
C GLU A 65 3.48 -7.95 -13.78
N TRP A 66 3.20 -7.95 -12.47
CA TRP A 66 3.23 -6.74 -11.65
C TRP A 66 4.63 -6.11 -11.56
N GLY A 67 5.67 -6.94 -11.48
CA GLY A 67 7.05 -6.45 -11.54
C GLY A 67 7.36 -5.82 -12.90
N LYS A 68 6.84 -6.37 -14.00
CA LYS A 68 6.95 -5.78 -15.35
C LYS A 68 6.26 -4.41 -15.42
N LYS A 69 5.01 -4.33 -14.98
CA LYS A 69 4.23 -3.09 -14.92
C LYS A 69 4.93 -1.99 -14.10
N ALA A 70 5.47 -2.35 -12.93
CA ALA A 70 6.26 -1.42 -12.12
C ALA A 70 7.56 -0.95 -12.81
N ARG A 71 8.22 -1.82 -13.60
CA ARG A 71 9.38 -1.41 -14.42
C ARG A 71 8.99 -0.45 -15.54
N GLU A 72 7.78 -0.58 -16.06
CA GLU A 72 7.19 0.27 -17.11
C GLU A 72 6.66 1.60 -16.58
N GLY A 73 6.76 1.84 -15.27
CA GLY A 73 6.44 3.13 -14.64
C GLY A 73 5.13 3.14 -13.86
N GLN A 74 4.35 2.05 -13.86
CA GLN A 74 3.13 1.99 -13.07
C GLN A 74 3.44 2.02 -11.57
N LYS A 75 2.75 2.89 -10.84
CA LYS A 75 2.84 3.03 -9.39
C LYS A 75 1.87 2.05 -8.76
N ILE A 76 2.40 0.92 -8.28
CA ILE A 76 1.62 -0.17 -7.71
C ILE A 76 1.93 -0.32 -6.22
N MET A 77 0.91 -0.31 -5.37
CA MET A 77 1.01 -0.62 -3.95
C MET A 77 0.04 -1.74 -3.57
N TRP A 78 0.47 -2.58 -2.65
CA TRP A 78 -0.34 -3.64 -2.05
C TRP A 78 -0.61 -3.32 -0.59
N ILE A 79 -1.81 -3.65 -0.11
CA ILE A 79 -2.13 -3.68 1.31
C ILE A 79 -2.33 -5.12 1.73
N ILE A 80 -1.53 -5.57 2.70
CA ILE A 80 -1.43 -6.97 3.12
C ILE A 80 -1.77 -7.08 4.60
N LYS A 81 -2.65 -8.01 4.98
CA LYS A 81 -2.95 -8.37 6.39
C LYS A 81 -2.45 -9.80 6.65
N GLY A 82 -1.39 -9.94 7.45
CA GLY A 82 -0.71 -11.22 7.64
C GLY A 82 -0.14 -11.77 6.33
N ARG A 83 -0.76 -12.82 5.77
CA ARG A 83 -0.37 -13.44 4.49
C ARG A 83 -1.34 -13.16 3.34
N LYS A 84 -2.40 -12.38 3.58
CA LYS A 84 -3.46 -12.12 2.61
C LYS A 84 -3.26 -10.76 1.95
N TYR A 85 -3.33 -10.74 0.62
CA TYR A 85 -3.43 -9.50 -0.14
C TYR A 85 -4.88 -9.02 -0.06
N MET A 86 -5.08 -7.86 0.57
CA MET A 86 -6.41 -7.32 0.83
C MET A 86 -6.81 -6.34 -0.28
N VAL A 87 -5.84 -5.52 -0.71
CA VAL A 87 -6.07 -4.42 -1.63
C VAL A 87 -4.89 -4.26 -2.56
N ARG A 88 -5.17 -3.80 -3.76
CA ARG A 88 -4.18 -3.25 -4.68
C ARG A 88 -4.56 -1.82 -5.07
N ILE A 89 -3.58 -0.93 -5.08
CA ILE A 89 -3.71 0.41 -5.65
C ILE A 89 -2.77 0.51 -6.85
N ILE A 90 -3.29 0.83 -8.04
CA ILE A 90 -2.50 1.04 -9.27
C ILE A 90 -2.81 2.43 -9.79
N ASP A 91 -1.78 3.29 -9.90
CA ASP A 91 -1.93 4.62 -10.51
C ASP A 91 -3.09 5.44 -9.90
N GLY A 92 -3.37 5.25 -8.61
CA GLY A 92 -4.47 5.91 -7.88
C GLY A 92 -5.81 5.16 -7.90
N GLU A 93 -5.90 4.00 -8.55
CA GLU A 93 -7.13 3.18 -8.58
C GLU A 93 -7.10 2.09 -7.51
N TYR A 94 -8.09 2.10 -6.61
CA TYR A 94 -8.23 1.14 -5.51
C TYR A 94 -9.04 -0.09 -5.94
N THR A 95 -8.49 -1.28 -5.76
CA THR A 95 -9.16 -2.57 -6.00
C THR A 95 -9.15 -3.41 -4.72
N ASP A 96 -10.33 -3.80 -4.24
CA ASP A 96 -10.50 -4.81 -3.18
C ASP A 96 -10.24 -6.21 -3.78
N LEU A 97 -9.36 -6.98 -3.16
CA LEU A 97 -8.97 -8.33 -3.59
C LEU A 97 -9.63 -9.44 -2.77
N ILE A 98 -10.36 -9.11 -1.70
CA ILE A 98 -10.97 -10.09 -0.80
C ILE A 98 -12.18 -10.76 -1.45
N ASN A 99 -12.77 -10.10 -2.45
CA ASN A 99 -14.02 -10.49 -3.10
C ASN A 99 -13.84 -10.91 -4.58
N ILE A 100 -12.61 -11.23 -5.00
CA ILE A 100 -12.27 -11.65 -6.38
C ILE A 100 -11.99 -13.16 -6.42
#